data_AF-A0AAE6TSQ5-F1
#
_entry.id   AF-A0AAE6TSQ5-F1
#
_cell.length_a   1.000
_cell.length_b   1.000
_cell.length_c   1.000
_cell.angle_alpha   90.00
_cell.angle_beta   90.00
_cell.angle_gamma   90.00
#
_symmetry.space_group_name_H-M   'P 1'
#
loop_
_entity.id
_entity.type
_entity.pdbx_description
1 polymer ?
#
loop_
_entity_poly.entity_id
_entity_poly.type
_entity_poly.pdbx_seq_one_letter_code
_entity_poly.pdbx_strand_id
1 'polypeptide(L)'
;MRDDEARYEAVTSRDARFDGEFFFAVVTTGIYCRPSCPAVTPKRVNVRFFPSAAAAQAAGFRACRRCRPDAVPGSAEWNVRADLVGRAMRLIGDGVVDREGVGGLARRLGYSPRQVQRQLTAELGAGPVALARARRAHTARVLLQTTALPVTELAFAAGFASIRQFNDTIREIYAGTPSELRAAAGNGGAAARHTAAAGPGAATGPESGSASRSAPTGIPLRLAYRGPYAAAEIFDFLQVRAVPGVEETRGPRGGRTYRRTLRLTHGSGIAEVDEPAGPRRRRRPPAGLVCPAARGTGGGWLECRLRLTDLRDLSTAVQRLRRLFDLDADPYAVAERLGADPLLGPLVAERPGLRSPGAADPGELAVRTVLGGPPERAAALVRTYGTPLDVPDGGLTHLFPAPGELTGAEVAEPLRTLCTALADGTLTLDAGADRGAAERALAALPGVGPRTAAYLRMRALGDPDVGRPAEADTERGGTAGPGSAGPAAWRPWGAYAVHHLWRAGLLPTGVMPWPGEVPGPGEAAGPGEIPGPGPGQMPTPRETSGPGESPSAPESPPYALAGRAG
;
A
#
# COMPACT_ATOMS: atom_id res chain seq x y z
N MET A 1 -15.84 21.98 -4.94
CA MET A 1 -16.32 23.25 -4.33
C MET A 1 -15.73 24.46 -5.08
N ARG A 2 -16.52 25.25 -5.83
CA ARG A 2 -16.00 26.37 -6.66
C ARG A 2 -16.20 27.77 -6.08
N ASP A 3 -16.98 27.92 -5.01
CA ASP A 3 -17.19 29.22 -4.36
C ASP A 3 -16.13 29.48 -3.27
N ASP A 4 -15.54 30.67 -3.30
CA ASP A 4 -14.58 31.11 -2.30
C ASP A 4 -15.23 31.33 -0.93
N GLU A 5 -16.54 31.57 -0.88
CA GLU A 5 -17.24 31.70 0.40
C GLU A 5 -17.41 30.34 1.10
N ALA A 6 -17.77 29.29 0.36
CA ALA A 6 -17.80 27.92 0.88
C ALA A 6 -16.42 27.46 1.38
N ARG A 7 -15.34 27.84 0.68
CA ARG A 7 -13.97 27.58 1.15
C ARG A 7 -13.65 28.34 2.44
N TYR A 8 -14.12 29.57 2.58
CA TYR A 8 -13.93 30.35 3.80
C TYR A 8 -14.73 29.77 4.98
N GLU A 9 -15.93 29.26 4.73
CA GLU A 9 -16.73 28.53 5.72
C GLU A 9 -16.00 27.27 6.21
N ALA A 10 -15.44 26.47 5.29
CA ALA A 10 -14.62 25.30 5.64
C ALA A 10 -13.38 25.66 6.50
N VAL A 11 -12.75 26.81 6.25
CA VAL A 11 -11.66 27.33 7.10
C VAL A 11 -12.17 27.73 8.48
N THR A 12 -13.37 28.32 8.55
CA THR A 12 -13.99 28.78 9.79
C THR A 12 -14.43 27.62 10.67
N SER A 13 -15.00 26.57 10.07
CA SER A 13 -15.39 25.33 10.75
C SER A 13 -14.20 24.45 11.16
N ARG A 14 -13.01 24.72 10.60
CA ARG A 14 -11.76 23.95 10.82
C ARG A 14 -11.91 22.47 10.48
N ASP A 15 -12.73 22.17 9.49
CA ASP A 15 -13.04 20.81 9.11
C ASP A 15 -11.85 20.15 8.36
N ALA A 16 -11.34 19.07 8.93
CA ALA A 16 -10.19 18.34 8.42
C ALA A 16 -10.49 17.54 7.13
N ARG A 17 -11.76 17.37 6.75
CA ARG A 17 -12.13 16.75 5.46
C ARG A 17 -11.61 17.56 4.28
N PHE A 18 -11.61 18.89 4.42
CA PHE A 18 -11.11 19.83 3.40
C PHE A 18 -9.58 19.96 3.37
N ASP A 19 -8.87 19.34 4.32
CA ASP A 19 -7.41 19.38 4.31
C ASP A 19 -6.86 18.75 3.02
N GLY A 20 -6.01 19.48 2.31
CA GLY A 20 -5.45 19.06 1.04
C GLY A 20 -6.38 19.24 -0.18
N GLU A 21 -7.69 19.47 -0.01
CA GLU A 21 -8.59 19.85 -1.12
C GLU A 21 -8.23 21.24 -1.66
N PHE A 22 -7.93 22.17 -0.74
CA PHE A 22 -7.40 23.48 -1.06
C PHE A 22 -6.50 23.99 0.08
N PHE A 23 -5.81 25.09 -0.22
CA PHE A 23 -5.00 25.83 0.73
C PHE A 23 -5.46 27.27 0.73
N PHE A 24 -5.35 27.94 1.88
CA PHE A 24 -5.63 29.37 1.95
C PHE A 24 -4.37 30.11 2.39
N ALA A 25 -4.12 31.29 1.82
CA ALA A 25 -3.01 32.13 2.19
C ALA A 25 -3.48 33.49 2.71
N VAL A 26 -2.77 33.96 3.72
CA VAL A 26 -3.05 35.22 4.40
C VAL A 26 -2.11 36.28 3.85
N VAL A 27 -2.65 37.18 3.02
CA VAL A 27 -1.89 38.20 2.27
C VAL A 27 -1.01 39.04 3.20
N THR A 28 -1.54 39.43 4.35
CA THR A 28 -0.83 40.30 5.32
C THR A 28 0.37 39.62 5.99
N THR A 29 0.41 38.29 6.05
CA THR A 29 1.50 37.55 6.71
C THR A 29 2.42 36.80 5.74
N GLY A 30 2.00 36.66 4.48
CA GLY A 30 2.70 35.84 3.49
C GLY A 30 2.68 34.34 3.81
N ILE A 31 1.73 33.85 4.62
CA ILE A 31 1.66 32.45 5.07
C ILE A 31 0.46 31.75 4.44
N TYR A 32 0.67 30.53 3.92
CA TYR A 32 -0.43 29.63 3.56
C TYR A 32 -0.65 28.51 4.59
N CYS A 33 -1.90 28.07 4.69
CA CYS A 33 -2.44 27.17 5.70
C CYS A 33 -3.39 26.14 5.06
N ARG A 34 -3.63 25.04 5.78
CA ARG A 34 -4.72 24.08 5.51
C ARG A 34 -6.02 24.54 6.19
N PRO A 35 -7.21 24.13 5.72
CA PRO A 35 -8.49 24.50 6.31
C PRO A 35 -8.61 24.21 7.81
N SER A 36 -8.11 23.06 8.30
CA SER A 36 -8.17 22.72 9.73
C SER A 36 -7.12 23.43 10.61
N CYS A 37 -6.52 24.53 10.14
CA CYS A 37 -5.45 25.20 10.87
C CYS A 37 -5.96 25.72 12.24
N PRO A 38 -5.28 25.38 13.36
CA PRO A 38 -5.68 25.86 14.69
C PRO A 38 -5.24 27.31 14.97
N ALA A 39 -4.69 28.00 13.97
CA ALA A 39 -4.39 29.43 14.08
C ALA A 39 -5.69 30.23 14.18
N VAL A 40 -5.57 31.51 14.57
CA VAL A 40 -6.70 32.43 14.53
C VAL A 40 -7.16 32.56 13.08
N THR A 41 -8.47 32.41 12.85
CA THR A 41 -9.05 32.52 11.52
C THR A 41 -8.89 33.96 11.02
N PRO A 42 -8.18 34.19 9.90
CA PRO A 42 -7.97 35.52 9.34
C PRO A 42 -9.26 36.11 8.80
N LYS A 43 -9.37 37.44 8.72
CA LYS A 43 -10.51 38.11 8.08
C LYS A 43 -10.58 37.73 6.59
N ARG A 44 -11.79 37.45 6.09
CA ARG A 44 -12.09 37.09 4.68
C ARG A 44 -11.35 37.92 3.63
N VAL A 45 -11.27 39.23 3.82
CA VAL A 45 -10.60 40.19 2.91
C VAL A 45 -9.10 39.94 2.73
N ASN A 46 -8.46 39.28 3.70
CA ASN A 46 -7.02 39.00 3.69
C ASN A 46 -6.70 37.58 3.21
N VAL A 47 -7.70 36.82 2.73
CA VAL A 47 -7.57 35.42 2.37
C VAL A 47 -7.60 35.24 0.85
N ARG A 48 -6.65 34.47 0.33
CA ARG A 48 -6.64 33.94 -1.04
C ARG A 48 -6.61 32.41 -1.01
N PHE A 49 -7.26 31.77 -1.97
CA PHE A 49 -7.30 30.31 -2.06
C PHE A 49 -6.40 29.79 -3.18
N PHE A 50 -5.80 28.62 -2.95
CA PHE A 50 -4.91 27.94 -3.87
C PHE A 50 -5.28 26.46 -3.96
N PRO A 51 -5.27 25.87 -5.17
CA PRO A 51 -5.61 24.46 -5.36
C PRO A 51 -4.51 23.50 -4.88
N SER A 52 -3.28 23.98 -4.72
CA SER A 52 -2.15 23.16 -4.26
C SER A 52 -1.17 23.98 -3.43
N ALA A 53 -0.42 23.30 -2.56
CA ALA A 53 0.69 23.91 -1.83
C ALA A 53 1.75 24.46 -2.79
N ALA A 54 1.99 23.78 -3.92
CA ALA A 54 2.93 24.25 -4.94
C ALA A 54 2.48 25.56 -5.59
N ALA A 55 1.17 25.75 -5.84
CA ALA A 55 0.63 27.00 -6.35
C ALA A 55 0.79 28.15 -5.35
N ALA A 56 0.50 27.90 -4.07
CA ALA A 56 0.70 28.90 -3.02
C ALA A 56 2.19 29.30 -2.91
N GLN A 57 3.10 28.33 -2.99
CA GLN A 57 4.55 28.57 -2.97
C GLN A 57 5.02 29.34 -4.21
N ALA A 58 4.55 28.96 -5.40
CA ALA A 58 4.86 29.67 -6.64
C ALA A 58 4.34 31.12 -6.63
N ALA A 59 3.26 31.38 -5.89
CA ALA A 59 2.73 32.72 -5.63
C ALA A 59 3.46 33.48 -4.50
N GLY A 60 4.55 32.94 -3.95
CA GLY A 60 5.41 33.58 -2.95
C GLY A 60 4.98 33.39 -1.49
N PHE A 61 3.99 32.53 -1.21
CA PHE A 61 3.55 32.26 0.17
C PHE A 61 4.37 31.14 0.81
N ARG A 62 4.77 31.32 2.07
CA ARG A 62 5.48 30.30 2.85
C ARG A 62 4.54 29.39 3.63
N ALA A 63 4.96 28.16 3.90
CA ALA A 63 4.15 27.21 4.65
C ALA A 63 3.97 27.60 6.12
N CYS A 64 2.75 27.47 6.65
CA CYS A 64 2.48 27.71 8.07
C CYS A 64 3.24 26.73 8.96
N ARG A 65 3.97 27.28 9.95
CA ARG A 65 4.75 26.48 10.92
C ARG A 65 3.85 25.68 11.89
N ARG A 66 2.61 26.13 12.10
CA ARG A 66 1.65 25.55 13.06
C ARG A 66 0.89 24.35 12.49
N CYS A 67 0.18 24.53 11.36
CA CYS A 67 -0.60 23.43 10.76
C CYS A 67 0.18 22.58 9.77
N ARG A 68 1.40 23.02 9.37
CA ARG A 68 2.30 22.31 8.44
C ARG A 68 1.55 21.80 7.20
N PRO A 69 0.97 22.72 6.40
CA PRO A 69 0.11 22.35 5.28
C PRO A 69 0.86 21.55 4.21
N ASP A 70 2.18 21.69 4.15
CA ASP A 70 3.08 20.91 3.29
C ASP A 70 3.19 19.43 3.68
N ALA A 71 2.85 19.07 4.93
CA ALA A 71 2.88 17.70 5.45
C ALA A 71 1.55 16.95 5.34
N VAL A 72 0.50 17.64 4.92
CA VAL A 72 -0.79 17.03 4.66
C VAL A 72 -0.70 16.34 3.30
N PRO A 73 -1.21 15.11 3.16
CA PRO A 73 -1.46 14.52 1.85
C PRO A 73 -2.16 15.53 0.94
N GLY A 74 -1.81 15.54 -0.35
CA GLY A 74 -2.58 16.32 -1.34
C GLY A 74 -4.06 15.94 -1.33
N SER A 75 -4.87 16.63 -2.13
CA SER A 75 -6.30 16.32 -2.25
C SER A 75 -6.51 14.83 -2.51
N ALA A 76 -7.34 14.19 -1.68
CA ALA A 76 -7.68 12.79 -1.85
C ALA A 76 -8.37 12.53 -3.19
N GLU A 77 -9.08 13.53 -3.73
CA GLU A 77 -9.67 13.46 -5.07
C GLU A 77 -8.62 13.09 -6.13
N TRP A 78 -7.35 13.50 -5.99
CA TRP A 78 -6.34 13.23 -7.03
C TRP A 78 -5.92 11.76 -7.05
N ASN A 79 -6.01 11.08 -5.91
CA ASN A 79 -5.76 9.64 -5.83
C ASN A 79 -6.91 8.85 -6.49
N VAL A 80 -8.13 9.39 -6.42
CA VAL A 80 -9.30 8.82 -7.09
C VAL A 80 -9.30 9.11 -8.58
N ARG A 81 -8.97 10.35 -8.99
CA ARG A 81 -8.98 10.79 -10.39
C ARG A 81 -8.02 9.95 -11.25
N ALA A 82 -8.58 9.38 -12.31
CA ALA A 82 -7.84 8.64 -13.33
C ALA A 82 -7.46 9.51 -14.54
N ASP A 83 -7.73 10.81 -14.49
CA ASP A 83 -7.42 11.75 -15.56
C ASP A 83 -5.92 12.04 -15.71
N LEU A 84 -5.56 12.85 -16.71
CA LEU A 84 -4.17 13.24 -16.98
C LEU A 84 -3.47 13.84 -15.75
N VAL A 85 -4.16 14.69 -14.99
CA VAL A 85 -3.59 15.42 -13.85
C VAL A 85 -3.35 14.48 -12.66
N GLY A 86 -4.32 13.63 -12.32
CA GLY A 86 -4.18 12.63 -11.27
C GLY A 86 -3.03 11.66 -11.56
N ARG A 87 -2.94 11.15 -12.80
CA ARG A 87 -1.83 10.30 -13.25
C ARG A 87 -0.48 11.01 -13.15
N ALA A 88 -0.42 12.27 -13.60
CA ALA A 88 0.81 13.07 -13.52
C ALA A 88 1.26 13.28 -12.06
N MET A 89 0.35 13.59 -11.14
CA MET A 89 0.68 13.77 -9.72
C MET A 89 1.20 12.49 -9.07
N ARG A 90 0.64 11.32 -9.42
CA ARG A 90 1.15 10.03 -8.96
C ARG A 90 2.57 9.76 -9.46
N LEU A 91 2.86 10.05 -10.73
CA LEU A 91 4.20 9.94 -11.31
C LEU A 91 5.21 10.94 -10.71
N ILE A 92 4.80 12.20 -10.48
CA ILE A 92 5.62 13.20 -9.80
C ILE A 92 5.92 12.74 -8.36
N GLY A 93 4.90 12.24 -7.66
CA GLY A 93 5.07 11.67 -6.33
C GLY A 93 6.09 10.54 -6.33
N ASP A 94 5.97 9.63 -7.31
CA ASP A 94 6.86 8.50 -7.51
C ASP A 94 8.28 8.89 -7.93
N GLY A 95 8.56 10.17 -8.20
CA GLY A 95 9.90 10.69 -8.51
C GLY A 95 10.26 10.67 -9.99
N VAL A 96 9.30 10.46 -10.91
CA VAL A 96 9.56 10.38 -12.37
C VAL A 96 10.19 11.66 -12.90
N VAL A 97 9.75 12.83 -12.43
CA VAL A 97 10.33 14.11 -12.86
C VAL A 97 11.79 14.26 -12.39
N ASP A 98 12.13 13.69 -11.25
CA ASP A 98 13.49 13.74 -10.71
C ASP A 98 14.43 12.81 -11.50
N ARG A 99 13.93 11.64 -11.94
CA ARG A 99 14.70 10.63 -12.68
C ARG A 99 14.79 10.87 -14.18
N GLU A 100 13.68 11.20 -14.81
CA GLU A 100 13.52 11.23 -16.28
C GLU A 100 13.17 12.64 -16.81
N GLY A 101 13.05 13.62 -15.91
CA GLY A 101 12.63 14.97 -16.25
C GLY A 101 11.15 15.06 -16.69
N VAL A 102 10.78 16.25 -17.16
CA VAL A 102 9.42 16.49 -17.70
C VAL A 102 9.18 15.70 -18.99
N GLY A 103 10.24 15.38 -19.75
CA GLY A 103 10.16 14.56 -20.95
C GLY A 103 9.72 13.12 -20.67
N GLY A 104 10.29 12.48 -19.64
CA GLY A 104 9.86 11.13 -19.21
C GLY A 104 8.43 11.12 -18.68
N LEU A 105 8.07 12.11 -17.85
CA LEU A 105 6.70 12.30 -17.39
C LEU A 105 5.69 12.36 -18.56
N ALA A 106 6.01 13.17 -19.57
CA ALA A 106 5.15 13.36 -20.73
C ALA A 106 5.00 12.07 -21.56
N ARG A 107 6.11 11.35 -21.76
CA ARG A 107 6.14 10.06 -22.48
C ARG A 107 5.25 9.01 -21.81
N ARG A 108 5.36 8.85 -20.49
CA ARG A 108 4.53 7.90 -19.70
C ARG A 108 3.05 8.25 -19.73
N LEU A 109 2.72 9.53 -19.83
CA LEU A 109 1.33 9.97 -19.92
C LEU A 109 0.74 9.86 -21.33
N GLY A 110 1.59 9.74 -22.36
CA GLY A 110 1.20 9.73 -23.78
C GLY A 110 0.94 11.12 -24.38
N TYR A 111 1.55 12.18 -23.83
CA TYR A 111 1.31 13.58 -24.25
C TYR A 111 2.62 14.34 -24.48
N SER A 112 2.54 15.51 -25.12
CA SER A 112 3.68 16.43 -25.22
C SER A 112 3.96 17.15 -23.89
N PRO A 113 5.23 17.52 -23.59
CA PRO A 113 5.57 18.28 -22.37
C PRO A 113 4.78 19.58 -22.21
N ARG A 114 4.48 20.27 -23.33
CA ARG A 114 3.70 21.53 -23.33
C ARG A 114 2.24 21.31 -22.90
N GLN A 115 1.62 20.22 -23.36
CA GLN A 115 0.25 19.88 -22.97
C GLN A 115 0.18 19.53 -21.47
N VAL A 116 1.12 18.74 -20.97
CA VAL A 116 1.22 18.39 -19.54
C VAL A 116 1.41 19.65 -18.69
N GLN A 117 2.34 20.53 -19.08
CA GLN A 117 2.56 21.83 -18.41
C GLN A 117 1.28 22.65 -18.32
N ARG A 118 0.57 22.81 -19.45
CA ARG A 118 -0.65 23.62 -19.52
C ARG A 118 -1.74 23.04 -18.62
N GLN A 119 -1.97 21.73 -18.68
CA GLN A 119 -3.03 21.09 -17.89
C GLN A 119 -2.76 21.16 -16.39
N LEU A 120 -1.53 20.87 -15.95
CA LEU A 120 -1.17 20.97 -14.53
C LEU A 120 -1.25 22.41 -14.02
N THR A 121 -0.84 23.38 -14.84
CA THR A 121 -0.94 24.80 -14.44
C THR A 121 -2.40 25.22 -14.31
N ALA A 122 -3.26 24.81 -15.24
CA ALA A 122 -4.69 25.14 -15.21
C ALA A 122 -5.41 24.54 -14.00
N GLU A 123 -5.15 23.27 -13.68
CA GLU A 123 -5.89 22.54 -12.63
C GLU A 123 -5.26 22.68 -11.23
N LEU A 124 -3.92 22.71 -11.15
CA LEU A 124 -3.18 22.71 -9.87
C LEU A 124 -2.50 24.03 -9.57
N GLY A 125 -2.58 25.01 -10.47
CA GLY A 125 -1.92 26.32 -10.33
C GLY A 125 -0.40 26.27 -10.41
N ALA A 126 0.19 25.13 -10.78
CA ALA A 126 1.64 24.93 -10.84
C ALA A 126 2.04 23.90 -11.89
N GLY A 127 3.19 24.12 -12.55
CA GLY A 127 3.77 23.17 -13.51
C GLY A 127 4.49 21.98 -12.85
N PRO A 128 4.87 20.94 -13.62
CA PRO A 128 5.52 19.73 -13.11
C PRO A 128 6.79 20.00 -12.30
N VAL A 129 7.65 20.94 -12.75
CA VAL A 129 8.90 21.26 -12.05
C VAL A 129 8.63 21.90 -10.69
N ALA A 130 7.65 22.80 -10.60
CA ALA A 130 7.26 23.43 -9.34
C ALA A 130 6.64 22.43 -8.37
N LEU A 131 5.80 21.51 -8.88
CA LEU A 131 5.22 20.42 -8.10
C LEU A 131 6.29 19.46 -7.55
N ALA A 132 7.25 19.06 -8.38
CA ALA A 132 8.39 18.24 -7.96
C ALA A 132 9.26 18.98 -6.93
N ARG A 133 9.55 20.27 -7.15
CA ARG A 133 10.31 21.12 -6.20
C ARG A 133 9.63 21.20 -4.83
N ALA A 134 8.32 21.43 -4.80
CA ALA A 134 7.54 21.47 -3.56
C ALA A 134 7.62 20.14 -2.81
N ARG A 135 7.54 19.02 -3.53
CA ARG A 135 7.69 17.66 -2.96
C ARG A 135 9.09 17.45 -2.36
N ARG A 136 10.16 17.81 -3.08
CA ARG A 136 11.54 17.69 -2.58
C ARG A 136 11.77 18.53 -1.33
N ALA A 137 11.31 19.77 -1.32
CA ALA A 137 11.40 20.66 -0.17
C ALA A 137 10.70 20.08 1.06
N HIS A 138 9.53 19.48 0.86
CA HIS A 138 8.81 18.80 1.93
C HIS A 138 9.59 17.60 2.49
N THR A 139 10.08 16.71 1.62
CA THR A 139 10.90 15.56 2.03
C THR A 139 12.12 16.03 2.83
N ALA A 140 12.83 17.04 2.32
CA ALA A 140 13.98 17.66 3.00
C ALA A 140 13.62 18.16 4.40
N ARG A 141 12.53 18.90 4.55
CA ARG A 141 12.11 19.41 5.85
C ARG A 141 11.80 18.28 6.83
N VAL A 142 11.09 17.24 6.38
CA VAL A 142 10.79 16.08 7.23
C VAL A 142 12.10 15.48 7.74
N LEU A 143 13.05 15.20 6.83
CA LEU A 143 14.35 14.67 7.21
C LEU A 143 15.13 15.59 8.16
N LEU A 144 15.09 16.91 7.95
CA LEU A 144 15.81 17.87 8.79
C LEU A 144 15.27 17.86 10.23
N GLN A 145 14.00 17.53 10.40
CA GLN A 145 13.29 17.58 11.67
C GLN A 145 13.20 16.23 12.37
N THR A 146 13.30 15.12 11.64
CA THR A 146 13.14 13.77 12.20
C THR A 146 14.43 12.97 12.24
N THR A 147 15.50 13.41 11.60
CA THR A 147 16.75 12.64 11.46
C THR A 147 17.98 13.46 11.86
N ALA A 148 19.04 12.77 12.26
CA ALA A 148 20.35 13.36 12.53
C ALA A 148 21.30 13.31 11.31
N LEU A 149 20.79 12.95 10.11
CA LEU A 149 21.62 12.79 8.90
C LEU A 149 22.42 14.07 8.59
N PRO A 150 23.65 13.96 8.06
CA PRO A 150 24.38 15.11 7.53
C PRO A 150 23.51 15.89 6.53
N VAL A 151 23.56 17.23 6.57
CA VAL A 151 22.74 18.08 5.68
C VAL A 151 23.02 17.80 4.20
N THR A 152 24.26 17.41 3.88
CA THR A 152 24.71 17.02 2.54
C THR A 152 23.98 15.76 2.04
N GLU A 153 24.01 14.67 2.81
CA GLU A 153 23.29 13.43 2.52
C GLU A 153 21.78 13.65 2.40
N LEU A 154 21.24 14.47 3.30
CA LEU A 154 19.83 14.82 3.31
C LEU A 154 19.38 15.54 2.04
N ALA A 155 20.20 16.45 1.51
CA ALA A 155 19.88 17.15 0.27
C ALA A 155 19.66 16.15 -0.88
N PHE A 156 20.57 15.18 -1.02
CA PHE A 156 20.43 14.12 -2.03
C PHE A 156 19.27 13.17 -1.71
N ALA A 157 19.04 12.84 -0.43
CA ALA A 157 17.90 12.04 0.00
C ALA A 157 16.54 12.68 -0.36
N ALA A 158 16.49 14.01 -0.31
CA ALA A 158 15.32 14.78 -0.68
C ALA A 158 15.18 14.96 -2.21
N GLY A 159 16.07 14.38 -3.02
CA GLY A 159 16.03 14.40 -4.48
C GLY A 159 16.67 15.63 -5.13
N PHE A 160 17.45 16.43 -4.39
CA PHE A 160 18.14 17.58 -4.98
C PHE A 160 19.42 17.15 -5.69
N ALA A 161 19.66 17.71 -6.89
CA ALA A 161 20.89 17.46 -7.65
C ALA A 161 22.11 18.21 -7.08
N SER A 162 21.90 19.27 -6.30
CA SER A 162 22.99 20.02 -5.65
C SER A 162 22.57 20.60 -4.30
N ILE A 163 23.56 20.73 -3.40
CA ILE A 163 23.40 21.35 -2.08
C ILE A 163 22.99 22.82 -2.20
N ARG A 164 23.50 23.53 -3.21
CA ARG A 164 23.14 24.94 -3.46
C ARG A 164 21.65 25.08 -3.75
N GLN A 165 21.14 24.31 -4.70
CA GLN A 165 19.71 24.32 -5.06
C GLN A 165 18.82 23.92 -3.86
N PHE A 166 19.28 22.97 -3.05
CA PHE A 166 18.63 22.59 -1.80
C PHE A 166 18.55 23.78 -0.83
N ASN A 167 19.67 24.43 -0.53
CA ASN A 167 19.72 25.57 0.38
C ASN A 167 18.81 26.71 -0.08
N ASP A 168 18.87 27.05 -1.37
CA ASP A 168 18.06 28.12 -1.97
C ASP A 168 16.56 27.78 -1.86
N THR A 169 16.18 26.54 -2.19
CA THR A 169 14.78 26.09 -2.11
C THR A 169 14.24 26.06 -0.69
N ILE A 170 15.04 25.62 0.28
CA ILE A 170 14.63 25.58 1.69
C ILE A 170 14.43 26.99 2.24
N ARG A 171 15.36 27.90 1.92
CA ARG A 171 15.25 29.31 2.33
C ARG A 171 14.01 29.97 1.74
N GLU A 172 13.76 29.75 0.45
CA GLU A 172 12.60 30.31 -0.26
C GLU A 172 11.27 29.80 0.31
N ILE A 173 11.11 28.49 0.50
CA ILE A 173 9.81 27.88 0.88
C ILE A 173 9.52 28.02 2.39
N TYR A 174 10.55 27.94 3.24
CA TYR A 174 10.38 27.88 4.70
C TYR A 174 10.85 29.12 5.46
N ALA A 175 11.45 30.09 4.77
CA ALA A 175 12.01 31.31 5.36
C ALA A 175 12.94 30.99 6.53
N GLY A 176 13.87 30.05 6.29
CA GLY A 176 14.89 29.64 7.26
C GLY A 176 15.95 28.77 6.59
N THR A 177 17.14 28.71 7.19
CA THR A 177 18.22 27.84 6.72
C THR A 177 17.97 26.37 7.13
N PRO A 178 18.59 25.39 6.46
CA PRO A 178 18.50 23.98 6.87
C PRO A 178 18.89 23.77 8.35
N SER A 179 19.94 24.46 8.80
CA SER A 179 20.40 24.43 10.20
C SER A 179 19.38 25.02 11.17
N GLU A 180 18.73 26.15 10.82
CA GLU A 180 17.65 26.73 11.63
C GLU A 180 16.43 25.81 11.71
N LEU A 181 16.03 25.18 10.59
CA LEU A 181 14.93 24.23 10.57
C LEU A 181 15.21 22.99 11.43
N ARG A 182 16.47 22.54 11.46
CA ARG A 182 16.95 21.46 12.33
C ARG A 182 17.00 21.89 13.80
N ALA A 183 17.56 23.06 14.10
CA ALA A 183 17.64 23.60 15.46
C ALA A 183 16.24 23.86 16.06
N ALA A 184 15.29 24.31 15.23
CA ALA A 184 13.90 24.47 15.63
C ALA A 184 13.22 23.14 16.05
N ALA A 185 13.75 21.99 15.65
CA ALA A 185 13.33 20.68 16.14
C ALA A 185 14.05 20.28 17.45
N GLY A 186 15.32 20.70 17.62
CA GLY A 186 16.15 20.40 18.80
C GLY A 186 15.79 21.17 20.07
N ASN A 187 15.23 22.39 19.96
CA ASN A 187 14.86 23.22 21.11
C ASN A 187 13.60 22.76 21.88
N GLY A 188 13.07 21.57 21.57
CA GLY A 188 11.93 20.94 22.25
C GLY A 188 12.26 19.67 23.05
N GLY A 189 13.54 19.25 23.15
CA GLY A 189 13.90 18.08 23.95
C GLY A 189 15.40 17.81 24.02
N ALA A 190 15.97 17.96 25.22
CA ALA A 190 17.34 17.62 25.58
C ALA A 190 17.57 16.08 25.65
N ALA A 191 17.12 15.32 24.64
CA ALA A 191 17.21 13.85 24.59
C ALA A 191 18.06 13.33 23.41
N ALA A 192 18.90 14.16 22.81
CA ALA A 192 19.82 13.79 21.72
C ALA A 192 21.30 14.04 22.06
N ARG A 193 21.69 13.94 23.35
CA ARG A 193 23.09 14.07 23.81
C ARG A 193 23.73 12.76 24.29
N HIS A 194 23.19 11.59 23.94
CA HIS A 194 23.84 10.31 24.20
C HIS A 194 24.19 9.55 22.91
N THR A 195 24.94 10.17 22.01
CA THR A 195 25.75 9.45 20.99
C THR A 195 26.89 10.38 20.52
N ALA A 196 27.85 10.67 21.40
CA ALA A 196 29.12 11.28 21.00
C ALA A 196 30.15 11.13 22.15
N ALA A 197 30.56 9.89 22.42
CA ALA A 197 31.81 9.62 23.13
C ALA A 197 32.28 8.19 22.79
N ALA A 198 33.04 8.06 21.72
CA ALA A 198 34.01 6.98 21.56
C ALA A 198 35.10 7.50 20.60
N GLY A 199 36.19 8.00 21.18
CA GLY A 199 37.45 8.19 20.46
C GLY A 199 38.10 6.83 20.14
N PRO A 200 39.15 6.81 19.31
CA PRO A 200 39.76 5.58 18.83
C PRO A 200 40.75 5.00 19.85
N GLY A 201 40.69 3.69 20.11
CA GLY A 201 41.69 3.00 20.94
C GLY A 201 41.47 1.49 21.13
N ALA A 202 42.29 0.70 20.42
CA ALA A 202 42.89 -0.60 20.78
C ALA A 202 42.05 -1.81 21.29
N ALA A 203 41.92 -2.80 20.39
CA ALA A 203 42.30 -4.23 20.48
C ALA A 203 42.01 -5.15 21.71
N THR A 204 41.59 -6.38 21.34
CA THR A 204 41.71 -7.72 21.98
C THR A 204 40.61 -8.27 22.92
N GLY A 205 40.12 -9.48 22.57
CA GLY A 205 39.47 -10.45 23.48
C GLY A 205 38.02 -10.89 23.12
N PRO A 206 37.72 -12.21 22.94
CA PRO A 206 36.41 -12.69 22.50
C PRO A 206 35.51 -13.28 23.61
N GLU A 207 34.25 -13.54 23.23
CA GLU A 207 33.22 -14.43 23.85
C GLU A 207 32.31 -13.89 24.96
N SER A 208 31.02 -13.68 24.63
CA SER A 208 29.90 -14.54 25.09
C SER A 208 28.54 -13.87 24.81
N GLY A 209 27.56 -14.71 24.47
CA GLY A 209 26.30 -14.34 23.86
C GLY A 209 25.35 -13.51 24.73
N SER A 210 24.78 -12.49 24.11
CA SER A 210 23.51 -11.89 24.48
C SER A 210 22.95 -11.24 23.21
N ALA A 211 21.71 -11.57 22.85
CA ALA A 211 21.03 -11.11 21.65
C ALA A 211 21.06 -9.58 21.58
N SER A 212 22.00 -9.07 20.79
CA SER A 212 22.17 -7.65 20.52
C SER A 212 20.91 -7.14 19.82
N ARG A 213 20.10 -6.37 20.54
CA ARG A 213 19.13 -5.47 19.93
C ARG A 213 19.96 -4.44 19.17
N SER A 214 20.20 -4.73 17.89
CA SER A 214 20.86 -3.83 16.95
C SER A 214 20.21 -2.45 17.08
N ALA A 215 21.03 -1.43 17.37
CA ALA A 215 20.61 -0.04 17.37
C ALA A 215 19.82 0.25 16.07
N PRO A 216 18.80 1.14 16.08
CA PRO A 216 17.95 1.33 14.92
C PRO A 216 18.77 1.86 13.75
N THR A 217 19.14 0.96 12.84
CA THR A 217 19.80 1.30 11.58
C THR A 217 18.69 1.68 10.60
N GLY A 218 18.72 2.90 10.07
CA GLY A 218 17.74 3.38 9.10
C GLY A 218 17.17 4.76 9.41
N ILE A 219 16.65 5.40 8.39
CA ILE A 219 16.08 6.74 8.41
C ILE A 219 14.69 6.67 9.07
N PRO A 220 14.47 7.27 10.26
CA PRO A 220 13.17 7.28 10.89
C PRO A 220 12.24 8.28 10.19
N LEU A 221 11.05 7.82 9.85
CA LEU A 221 10.04 8.54 9.10
C LEU A 221 8.67 8.36 9.74
N ARG A 222 7.85 9.40 9.62
CA ARG A 222 6.44 9.37 10.03
C ARG A 222 5.57 9.45 8.80
N LEU A 223 4.91 8.34 8.47
CA LEU A 223 4.01 8.27 7.33
C LEU A 223 2.61 8.73 7.77
N ALA A 224 2.33 10.02 7.59
CA ALA A 224 1.06 10.62 7.99
C ALA A 224 -0.13 10.07 7.18
N TYR A 225 -1.28 9.91 7.84
CA TYR A 225 -2.56 9.52 7.25
C TYR A 225 -3.71 10.39 7.79
N ARG A 226 -4.77 10.52 6.99
CA ARG A 226 -6.08 11.03 7.42
C ARG A 226 -6.75 9.93 8.23
N GLY A 227 -7.24 10.17 9.45
CA GLY A 227 -7.93 9.11 10.21
C GLY A 227 -9.44 9.16 9.98
N PRO A 228 -10.22 8.21 10.54
CA PRO A 228 -9.77 6.99 11.24
C PRO A 228 -8.96 6.04 10.34
N TYR A 229 -8.22 5.11 10.95
CA TYR A 229 -7.36 4.15 10.24
C TYR A 229 -7.37 2.79 10.95
N ALA A 230 -7.97 1.78 10.30
CA ALA A 230 -8.12 0.43 10.84
C ALA A 230 -6.81 -0.39 10.68
N ALA A 231 -5.80 -0.04 11.48
CA ALA A 231 -4.44 -0.54 11.27
C ALA A 231 -4.32 -2.06 11.41
N ALA A 232 -5.00 -2.65 12.38
CA ALA A 232 -4.89 -4.09 12.63
C ALA A 232 -5.32 -4.92 11.42
N GLU A 233 -6.35 -4.46 10.72
CA GLU A 233 -6.91 -5.07 9.52
C GLU A 233 -5.91 -5.01 8.35
N ILE A 234 -5.18 -3.90 8.22
CA ILE A 234 -4.15 -3.75 7.16
C ILE A 234 -2.95 -4.65 7.44
N PHE A 235 -2.50 -4.70 8.68
CA PHE A 235 -1.38 -5.57 9.05
C PHE A 235 -1.77 -7.06 9.00
N ASP A 236 -3.01 -7.42 9.38
CA ASP A 236 -3.56 -8.78 9.18
C ASP A 236 -3.52 -9.14 7.68
N PHE A 237 -3.98 -8.21 6.82
CA PHE A 237 -4.01 -8.40 5.38
C PHE A 237 -2.63 -8.66 4.79
N LEU A 238 -1.63 -7.87 5.19
CA LEU A 238 -0.25 -7.99 4.70
C LEU A 238 0.43 -9.24 5.23
N GLN A 239 0.24 -9.58 6.51
CA GLN A 239 0.88 -10.72 7.17
C GLN A 239 0.53 -12.06 6.50
N VAL A 240 -0.75 -12.29 6.19
CA VAL A 240 -1.20 -13.54 5.52
C VAL A 240 -0.63 -13.69 4.11
N ARG A 241 -0.18 -12.59 3.50
CA ARG A 241 0.34 -12.56 2.13
C ARG A 241 1.85 -12.39 2.06
N ALA A 242 2.55 -12.32 3.20
CA ALA A 242 3.98 -12.04 3.22
C ALA A 242 4.76 -13.15 2.51
N VAL A 243 5.58 -12.81 1.51
CA VAL A 243 6.45 -13.76 0.80
C VAL A 243 7.74 -13.97 1.61
N PRO A 244 8.02 -15.18 2.13
CA PRO A 244 9.27 -15.46 2.82
C PRO A 244 10.51 -15.08 1.98
N GLY A 245 11.49 -14.43 2.60
CA GLY A 245 12.67 -13.91 1.92
C GLY A 245 12.54 -12.46 1.42
N VAL A 246 11.32 -11.97 1.23
CA VAL A 246 11.02 -10.61 0.72
C VAL A 246 10.24 -9.78 1.75
N GLU A 247 9.32 -10.41 2.47
CA GLU A 247 8.42 -9.78 3.44
C GLU A 247 8.40 -10.62 4.73
N GLU A 248 8.30 -9.95 5.88
CA GLU A 248 8.06 -10.61 7.16
C GLU A 248 7.30 -9.69 8.12
N THR A 249 6.59 -10.27 9.07
CA THR A 249 5.92 -9.53 10.14
C THR A 249 6.39 -10.06 11.49
N ARG A 250 6.85 -9.18 12.36
CA ARG A 250 7.35 -9.51 13.71
C ARG A 250 6.39 -9.02 14.78
N GLY A 251 6.31 -9.75 15.89
CA GLY A 251 5.53 -9.35 17.07
C GLY A 251 4.04 -9.72 17.00
N PRO A 252 3.30 -9.54 18.12
CA PRO A 252 1.88 -9.87 18.20
C PRO A 252 0.99 -8.78 17.59
N ARG A 253 -0.22 -9.15 17.16
CA ARG A 253 -1.26 -8.23 16.66
C ARG A 253 -1.50 -7.08 17.65
N GLY A 254 -1.56 -5.85 17.16
CA GLY A 254 -1.62 -4.63 17.97
C GLY A 254 -0.24 -4.09 18.39
N GLY A 255 0.84 -4.63 17.85
CA GLY A 255 2.22 -4.19 18.07
C GLY A 255 3.20 -4.79 17.07
N ARG A 256 2.72 -5.17 15.88
CA ARG A 256 3.54 -5.78 14.84
C ARG A 256 4.50 -4.78 14.22
N THR A 257 5.59 -5.29 13.67
CA THR A 257 6.42 -4.58 12.69
C THR A 257 6.38 -5.35 11.39
N TYR A 258 5.80 -4.75 10.35
CA TYR A 258 5.87 -5.28 8.99
C TYR A 258 7.18 -4.81 8.35
N ARG A 259 7.91 -5.74 7.74
CA ARG A 259 9.20 -5.50 7.12
C ARG A 259 9.20 -6.04 5.71
N ARG A 260 9.85 -5.33 4.77
CA ARG A 260 10.03 -5.84 3.41
C ARG A 260 11.29 -5.31 2.74
N THR A 261 11.75 -6.03 1.73
CA THR A 261 12.70 -5.52 0.76
C THR A 261 11.99 -4.71 -0.34
N LEU A 262 12.72 -3.76 -0.92
CA LEU A 262 12.26 -2.87 -1.98
C LEU A 262 13.31 -2.85 -3.07
N ARG A 263 12.91 -3.17 -4.30
CA ARG A 263 13.68 -2.87 -5.50
C ARG A 263 13.42 -1.42 -5.89
N LEU A 264 14.47 -0.60 -5.93
CA LEU A 264 14.40 0.82 -6.23
C LEU A 264 15.28 1.14 -7.44
N THR A 265 15.29 2.39 -7.91
CA THR A 265 15.97 2.74 -9.16
C THR A 265 17.48 2.68 -9.04
N HIS A 266 18.04 3.14 -7.91
CA HIS A 266 19.48 3.25 -7.71
C HIS A 266 20.04 2.12 -6.84
N GLY A 267 19.16 1.35 -6.18
CA GLY A 267 19.56 0.12 -5.50
C GLY A 267 18.42 -0.56 -4.74
N SER A 268 18.77 -1.25 -3.66
CA SER A 268 17.81 -1.91 -2.76
C SER A 268 17.47 -1.04 -1.55
N GLY A 269 16.32 -1.34 -0.94
CA GLY A 269 15.95 -0.81 0.37
C GLY A 269 15.27 -1.85 1.24
N ILE A 270 15.34 -1.65 2.55
CA ILE A 270 14.53 -2.37 3.54
C ILE A 270 13.66 -1.37 4.28
N ALA A 271 12.36 -1.65 4.25
CA ALA A 271 11.36 -0.88 4.96
C ALA A 271 10.86 -1.65 6.17
N GLU A 272 10.77 -0.95 7.29
CA GLU A 272 10.06 -1.40 8.48
C GLU A 272 8.95 -0.41 8.80
N VAL A 273 7.76 -0.91 9.09
CA VAL A 273 6.60 -0.09 9.46
C VAL A 273 5.93 -0.71 10.67
N ASP A 274 5.77 0.08 11.73
CA ASP A 274 5.19 -0.38 12.98
C ASP A 274 3.66 -0.21 12.97
N GLU A 275 2.96 -1.26 13.39
CA GLU A 275 1.55 -1.24 13.70
C GLU A 275 1.32 -0.33 14.91
N PRO A 276 0.46 0.69 14.80
CA PRO A 276 0.16 1.55 15.93
C PRO A 276 -0.57 0.75 17.02
N ALA A 277 0.01 0.68 18.21
CA ALA A 277 -0.59 0.00 19.35
C ALA A 277 -1.86 0.72 19.85
N GLY A 278 -3.03 0.20 19.44
CA GLY A 278 -4.37 0.61 19.91
C GLY A 278 -4.67 2.11 19.82
N PRO A 279 -5.81 2.57 20.35
CA PRO A 279 -6.00 3.99 20.61
C PRO A 279 -4.92 4.39 21.62
N ARG A 280 -3.87 5.08 21.15
CA ARG A 280 -2.82 5.59 22.01
C ARG A 280 -3.49 6.37 23.16
N ARG A 281 -3.54 5.81 24.37
CA ARG A 281 -3.59 6.64 25.58
C ARG A 281 -2.43 7.59 25.39
N ARG A 282 -2.74 8.86 25.17
CA ARG A 282 -1.77 9.90 24.81
C ARG A 282 -0.59 9.78 25.77
N ARG A 283 0.50 9.13 25.34
CA ARG A 283 1.75 9.19 26.09
C ARG A 283 2.11 10.66 25.99
N ARG A 284 1.92 11.39 27.09
CA ARG A 284 2.29 12.80 27.20
C ARG A 284 3.70 12.88 26.61
N PRO A 285 3.93 13.67 25.54
CA PRO A 285 5.28 13.83 25.05
C PRO A 285 6.15 14.29 26.25
N PRO A 286 7.42 13.85 26.35
CA PRO A 286 8.33 14.47 27.32
C PRO A 286 8.19 15.98 27.16
N ALA A 287 7.95 16.67 28.28
CA ALA A 287 7.51 18.05 28.30
C ALA A 287 8.45 18.92 27.43
N GLY A 288 7.90 19.54 26.37
CA GLY A 288 8.67 20.42 25.48
C GLY A 288 8.31 20.35 23.99
N LEU A 289 7.74 19.25 23.51
CA LEU A 289 7.22 19.15 22.13
C LEU A 289 5.72 19.43 22.11
N VAL A 290 5.35 20.71 22.05
CA VAL A 290 4.00 21.13 21.69
C VAL A 290 3.80 20.85 20.20
N CYS A 291 3.44 19.62 19.85
CA CYS A 291 2.54 19.42 18.72
C CYS A 291 1.16 19.88 19.20
N PRO A 292 0.56 20.97 18.69
CA PRO A 292 -0.78 21.36 19.06
C PRO A 292 -1.78 20.41 18.38
N ALA A 293 -1.80 19.14 18.79
CA ALA A 293 -2.96 18.25 18.70
C ALA A 293 -3.82 18.45 19.97
N ALA A 294 -4.08 19.71 20.28
CA ALA A 294 -5.09 20.11 21.25
C ALA A 294 -6.38 20.31 20.48
N ARG A 295 -7.30 19.34 20.65
CA ARG A 295 -8.72 19.37 20.26
C ARG A 295 -8.97 19.49 18.74
N GLY A 296 -9.25 18.35 18.09
CA GLY A 296 -9.97 18.32 16.80
C GLY A 296 -9.30 17.71 15.55
N THR A 297 -8.06 17.19 15.60
CA THR A 297 -7.41 16.65 14.40
C THR A 297 -7.54 15.12 14.31
N GLY A 298 -8.46 14.60 13.52
CA GLY A 298 -8.72 13.17 13.35
C GLY A 298 -7.66 12.38 12.56
N GLY A 299 -6.38 12.78 12.53
CA GLY A 299 -5.30 12.13 11.77
C GLY A 299 -4.13 11.62 12.61
N GLY A 300 -3.37 10.67 12.08
CA GLY A 300 -2.24 10.00 12.76
C GLY A 300 -1.06 9.73 11.82
N TRP A 301 -0.12 8.89 12.25
CA TRP A 301 1.00 8.44 11.41
C TRP A 301 1.42 7.01 11.76
N LEU A 302 1.95 6.30 10.77
CA LEU A 302 2.72 5.06 10.97
C LEU A 302 4.20 5.42 11.18
N GLU A 303 4.83 4.83 12.19
CA GLU A 303 6.29 4.94 12.36
C GLU A 303 6.95 4.00 11.35
N CYS A 304 7.94 4.52 10.61
CA CYS A 304 8.62 3.81 9.56
C CYS A 304 10.13 4.00 9.68
N ARG A 305 10.91 2.95 9.37
CA ARG A 305 12.37 3.03 9.22
C ARG A 305 12.73 2.56 7.81
N LEU A 306 13.50 3.36 7.09
CA LEU A 306 14.02 3.00 5.77
C LEU A 306 15.54 2.85 5.81
N ARG A 307 16.03 1.68 5.44
CA ARG A 307 17.44 1.45 5.12
C ARG A 307 17.55 1.43 3.60
N LEU A 308 18.34 2.33 3.02
CA LEU A 308 18.47 2.46 1.57
C LEU A 308 19.95 2.33 1.21
N THR A 309 20.24 1.60 0.14
CA THR A 309 21.58 1.59 -0.47
C THR A 309 21.92 2.95 -1.08
N ASP A 310 20.92 3.63 -1.66
CA ASP A 310 21.05 4.99 -2.17
C ASP A 310 19.92 5.88 -1.63
N LEU A 311 20.29 6.99 -1.01
CA LEU A 311 19.36 7.92 -0.41
C LEU A 311 18.42 8.59 -1.43
N ARG A 312 18.83 8.72 -2.70
CA ARG A 312 18.01 9.30 -3.77
C ARG A 312 16.70 8.54 -3.97
N ASP A 313 16.63 7.28 -3.56
CA ASP A 313 15.42 6.47 -3.66
C ASP A 313 14.41 6.69 -2.52
N LEU A 314 14.73 7.55 -1.53
CA LEU A 314 13.88 7.78 -0.37
C LEU A 314 12.45 8.23 -0.74
N SER A 315 12.31 9.19 -1.66
CA SER A 315 10.99 9.70 -2.07
C SER A 315 10.14 8.59 -2.70
N THR A 316 10.74 7.79 -3.57
CA THR A 316 10.15 6.62 -4.23
C THR A 316 9.75 5.57 -3.19
N ALA A 317 10.64 5.21 -2.27
CA ALA A 317 10.38 4.23 -1.22
C ALA A 317 9.22 4.68 -0.32
N VAL A 318 9.21 5.95 0.11
CA VAL A 318 8.10 6.53 0.86
C VAL A 318 6.79 6.40 0.09
N GLN A 319 6.74 6.75 -1.20
CA GLN A 319 5.50 6.63 -1.96
C GLN A 319 5.02 5.20 -2.13
N ARG A 320 5.93 4.25 -2.40
CA ARG A 320 5.61 2.82 -2.47
C ARG A 320 4.96 2.34 -1.17
N LEU A 321 5.49 2.77 -0.01
CA LEU A 321 4.88 2.46 1.29
C LEU A 321 3.54 3.17 1.48
N ARG A 322 3.41 4.45 1.10
CA ARG A 322 2.13 5.18 1.20
C ARG A 322 1.03 4.50 0.40
N ARG A 323 1.35 3.97 -0.80
CA ARG A 323 0.44 3.17 -1.63
C ARG A 323 0.15 1.80 -1.01
N LEU A 324 1.17 1.09 -0.54
CA LEU A 324 1.00 -0.21 0.12
C LEU A 324 0.03 -0.15 1.30
N PHE A 325 0.12 0.92 2.10
CA PHE A 325 -0.72 1.14 3.28
C PHE A 325 -1.94 2.05 3.01
N ASP A 326 -2.15 2.53 1.78
CA ASP A 326 -3.28 3.39 1.39
C ASP A 326 -3.49 4.61 2.34
N LEU A 327 -2.38 5.31 2.60
CA LEU A 327 -2.31 6.40 3.58
C LEU A 327 -2.90 7.73 3.09
N ASP A 328 -3.11 7.85 1.78
CA ASP A 328 -3.59 9.05 1.12
C ASP A 328 -5.11 9.07 0.89
N ALA A 329 -5.81 7.97 1.19
CA ALA A 329 -7.26 7.88 1.07
C ALA A 329 -8.00 8.76 2.10
N ASP A 330 -9.19 9.23 1.70
CA ASP A 330 -10.12 9.96 2.54
C ASP A 330 -11.14 9.01 3.18
N PRO A 331 -10.92 8.59 4.43
CA PRO A 331 -11.82 7.67 5.10
C PRO A 331 -13.20 8.29 5.40
N TYR A 332 -13.32 9.62 5.43
CA TYR A 332 -14.59 10.29 5.69
C TYR A 332 -15.50 10.23 4.47
N ALA A 333 -14.95 10.51 3.28
CA ALA A 333 -15.70 10.38 2.02
C ALA A 333 -16.13 8.93 1.76
N VAL A 334 -15.26 7.96 2.09
CA VAL A 334 -15.60 6.53 2.01
C VAL A 334 -16.72 6.19 2.99
N ALA A 335 -16.59 6.61 4.25
CA ALA A 335 -17.58 6.31 5.29
C ALA A 335 -18.94 6.99 5.02
N GLU A 336 -18.96 8.21 4.50
CA GLU A 336 -20.18 8.90 4.12
C GLU A 336 -20.92 8.14 3.00
N ARG A 337 -20.18 7.73 1.96
CA ARG A 337 -20.77 7.06 0.81
C ARG A 337 -21.22 5.64 1.11
N LEU A 338 -20.35 4.83 1.72
CA LEU A 338 -20.62 3.40 1.99
C LEU A 338 -21.44 3.22 3.28
N GLY A 339 -21.39 4.18 4.21
CA GLY A 339 -22.16 4.16 5.45
C GLY A 339 -23.67 4.29 5.23
N ALA A 340 -24.09 4.90 4.12
CA ALA A 340 -25.48 5.04 3.73
C ALA A 340 -26.09 3.77 3.09
N ASP A 341 -25.26 2.78 2.74
CA ASP A 341 -25.72 1.53 2.14
C ASP A 341 -26.20 0.55 3.24
N PRO A 342 -27.37 -0.11 3.09
CA PRO A 342 -27.90 -0.99 4.14
C PRO A 342 -27.01 -2.20 4.49
N LEU A 343 -26.28 -2.74 3.50
CA LEU A 343 -25.38 -3.89 3.70
C LEU A 343 -24.04 -3.43 4.28
N LEU A 344 -23.47 -2.36 3.73
CA LEU A 344 -22.13 -1.89 4.11
C LEU A 344 -22.13 -0.99 5.35
N GLY A 345 -23.23 -0.29 5.64
CA GLY A 345 -23.36 0.64 6.76
C GLY A 345 -22.92 0.06 8.11
N PRO A 346 -23.44 -1.11 8.53
CA PRO A 346 -22.99 -1.80 9.73
C PRO A 346 -21.49 -2.17 9.69
N LEU A 347 -20.99 -2.61 8.54
CA LEU A 347 -19.58 -3.02 8.37
C LEU A 347 -18.61 -1.83 8.43
N VAL A 348 -19.03 -0.67 7.91
CA VAL A 348 -18.30 0.60 7.98
C VAL A 348 -18.27 1.13 9.40
N ALA A 349 -19.41 1.06 10.11
CA ALA A 349 -19.50 1.45 11.51
C ALA A 349 -18.65 0.57 12.43
N GLU A 350 -18.56 -0.74 12.15
CA GLU A 350 -17.71 -1.67 12.90
C GLU A 350 -16.21 -1.39 12.70
N ARG A 351 -15.81 -0.96 11.49
CA ARG A 351 -14.39 -0.79 11.11
C ARG A 351 -14.15 0.55 10.41
N PRO A 352 -14.31 1.67 11.12
CA PRO A 352 -14.15 2.98 10.53
C PRO A 352 -12.71 3.18 10.05
N GLY A 353 -12.55 3.64 8.81
CA GLY A 353 -11.22 3.89 8.23
C GLY A 353 -10.47 2.63 7.78
N LEU A 354 -11.18 1.52 7.53
CA LEU A 354 -10.65 0.40 6.75
C LEU A 354 -10.13 0.91 5.40
N ARG A 355 -9.01 0.34 4.95
CA ARG A 355 -8.31 0.76 3.74
C ARG A 355 -8.33 -0.31 2.66
N SER A 356 -8.00 0.10 1.44
CA SER A 356 -7.68 -0.80 0.33
C SER A 356 -6.17 -0.81 0.12
N PRO A 357 -5.40 -1.66 0.84
CA PRO A 357 -3.96 -1.67 0.71
C PRO A 357 -3.56 -1.94 -0.75
N GLY A 358 -2.57 -1.22 -1.27
CA GLY A 358 -2.07 -1.39 -2.63
C GLY A 358 -0.92 -2.40 -2.72
N ALA A 359 0.08 -2.09 -3.56
CA ALA A 359 1.35 -2.80 -3.67
C ALA A 359 2.55 -1.86 -3.60
N ALA A 360 3.65 -2.34 -3.03
CA ALA A 360 4.92 -1.62 -3.04
C ALA A 360 5.59 -1.67 -4.42
N ASP A 361 5.39 -2.76 -5.16
CA ASP A 361 5.83 -2.91 -6.54
C ASP A 361 4.70 -3.55 -7.37
N PRO A 362 4.16 -2.84 -8.38
CA PRO A 362 3.08 -3.36 -9.21
C PRO A 362 3.47 -4.58 -10.05
N GLY A 363 4.72 -4.67 -10.50
CA GLY A 363 5.22 -5.79 -11.30
C GLY A 363 5.34 -7.06 -10.45
N GLU A 364 5.91 -6.94 -9.25
CA GLU A 364 5.92 -8.02 -8.24
C GLU A 364 4.51 -8.53 -7.97
N LEU A 365 3.55 -7.62 -7.73
CA LEU A 365 2.17 -8.03 -7.48
C LEU A 365 1.55 -8.75 -8.68
N ALA A 366 1.80 -8.27 -9.91
CA ALA A 366 1.34 -8.91 -11.13
C ALA A 366 1.85 -10.35 -11.24
N VAL A 367 3.15 -10.54 -11.06
CA VAL A 367 3.78 -11.87 -11.05
C VAL A 367 3.16 -12.77 -10.00
N ARG A 368 3.02 -12.29 -8.76
CA ARG A 368 2.41 -13.05 -7.65
C ARG A 368 0.95 -13.41 -7.93
N THR A 369 0.21 -12.52 -8.56
CA THR A 369 -1.21 -12.72 -8.87
C THR A 369 -1.39 -13.76 -9.98
N VAL A 370 -0.57 -13.72 -11.03
CA VAL A 370 -0.65 -14.69 -12.13
C VAL A 370 -0.05 -16.04 -11.75
N LEU A 371 1.00 -16.06 -10.92
CA LEU A 371 1.60 -17.29 -10.42
C LEU A 371 0.59 -18.18 -9.64
N GLY A 372 -0.45 -17.57 -9.04
CA GLY A 372 -1.25 -18.22 -8.02
C GLY A 372 -0.39 -18.58 -6.80
N GLY A 373 -0.91 -19.34 -5.85
CA GLY A 373 -0.05 -19.77 -4.73
C GLY A 373 -0.51 -19.35 -3.35
N PRO A 374 -0.16 -20.10 -2.28
CA PRO A 374 0.19 -19.43 -1.05
C PRO A 374 1.55 -18.72 -1.27
N PRO A 375 1.97 -17.84 -0.35
CA PRO A 375 3.20 -17.07 -0.48
C PRO A 375 4.48 -17.90 -0.67
N GLU A 376 4.50 -19.16 -0.23
CA GLU A 376 5.64 -20.08 -0.35
C GLU A 376 5.97 -20.43 -1.81
N ARG A 377 4.96 -20.44 -2.70
CA ARG A 377 5.16 -20.65 -4.14
C ARG A 377 5.91 -19.47 -4.75
N ALA A 378 5.55 -18.25 -4.36
CA ALA A 378 6.29 -17.05 -4.74
C ALA A 378 7.70 -17.04 -4.12
N ALA A 379 7.87 -17.51 -2.89
CA ALA A 379 9.18 -17.62 -2.26
C ALA A 379 10.09 -18.64 -2.99
N ALA A 380 9.53 -19.70 -3.57
CA ALA A 380 10.30 -20.62 -4.42
C ALA A 380 10.83 -19.90 -5.68
N LEU A 381 9.98 -19.12 -6.36
CA LEU A 381 10.39 -18.28 -7.49
C LEU A 381 11.51 -17.30 -7.08
N VAL A 382 11.38 -16.66 -5.91
CA VAL A 382 12.39 -15.72 -5.38
C VAL A 382 13.71 -16.41 -5.07
N ARG A 383 13.72 -17.62 -4.52
CA ARG A 383 14.97 -18.35 -4.26
C ARG A 383 15.71 -18.70 -5.55
N THR A 384 14.99 -18.96 -6.63
CA THR A 384 15.58 -19.33 -7.92
C THR A 384 16.03 -18.11 -8.72
N TYR A 385 15.20 -17.06 -8.78
CA TYR A 385 15.40 -15.94 -9.72
C TYR A 385 15.54 -14.57 -9.04
N GLY A 386 15.32 -14.47 -7.73
CA GLY A 386 15.46 -13.22 -6.99
C GLY A 386 16.92 -12.81 -6.82
N THR A 387 17.16 -11.50 -6.66
CA THR A 387 18.52 -10.98 -6.39
C THR A 387 18.81 -11.07 -4.88
N PRO A 388 19.84 -11.80 -4.43
CA PRO A 388 20.23 -11.80 -3.02
C PRO A 388 20.57 -10.38 -2.54
N LEU A 389 20.26 -10.06 -1.29
CA LEU A 389 20.74 -8.83 -0.67
C LEU A 389 22.23 -8.96 -0.33
N ASP A 390 22.98 -7.88 -0.53
CA ASP A 390 24.39 -7.80 -0.11
C ASP A 390 24.55 -8.09 1.39
N VAL A 391 23.58 -7.63 2.20
CA VAL A 391 23.50 -7.89 3.63
C VAL A 391 22.06 -8.30 3.99
N PRO A 392 21.80 -9.60 4.23
CA PRO A 392 20.52 -10.08 4.75
C PRO A 392 20.18 -9.45 6.10
N ASP A 393 18.89 -9.38 6.42
CA ASP A 393 18.40 -8.80 7.67
C ASP A 393 17.20 -9.57 8.23
N GLY A 394 17.50 -10.54 9.09
CA GLY A 394 16.53 -11.51 9.59
C GLY A 394 16.04 -12.42 8.47
N GLY A 395 14.72 -12.56 8.31
CA GLY A 395 14.13 -13.34 7.22
C GLY A 395 14.15 -12.64 5.86
N LEU A 396 14.64 -11.39 5.78
CA LEU A 396 14.78 -10.66 4.52
C LEU A 396 16.13 -11.00 3.87
N THR A 397 16.08 -11.66 2.72
CA THR A 397 17.26 -12.24 2.07
C THR A 397 17.37 -11.87 0.59
N HIS A 398 16.25 -11.55 -0.07
CA HIS A 398 16.22 -11.33 -1.52
C HIS A 398 15.36 -10.11 -1.90
N LEU A 399 15.68 -9.52 -3.03
CA LEU A 399 14.75 -8.74 -3.82
C LEU A 399 13.91 -9.67 -4.68
N PHE A 400 12.62 -9.33 -4.82
CA PHE A 400 11.76 -10.02 -5.77
C PHE A 400 12.29 -9.82 -7.22
N PRO A 401 12.23 -10.85 -8.09
CA PRO A 401 12.67 -10.74 -9.48
C PRO A 401 11.84 -9.71 -10.24
N ALA A 402 12.49 -8.83 -10.98
CA ALA A 402 11.82 -7.93 -11.90
C ALA A 402 11.19 -8.75 -13.05
N PRO A 403 10.03 -8.34 -13.60
CA PRO A 403 9.39 -9.08 -14.70
C PRO A 403 10.33 -9.34 -15.89
N GLY A 404 11.19 -8.38 -16.24
CA GLY A 404 12.20 -8.54 -17.29
C GLY A 404 13.17 -9.70 -17.05
N GLU A 405 13.55 -9.96 -15.80
CA GLU A 405 14.44 -11.05 -15.39
C GLU A 405 13.77 -12.44 -15.56
N LEU A 406 12.44 -12.48 -15.64
CA LEU A 406 11.66 -13.71 -15.80
C LEU A 406 11.32 -14.05 -17.25
N THR A 407 11.58 -13.16 -18.21
CA THR A 407 11.25 -13.39 -19.63
C THR A 407 12.00 -14.61 -20.23
N GLY A 408 13.28 -14.78 -19.85
CA GLY A 408 14.12 -15.92 -20.23
C GLY A 408 14.13 -17.07 -19.22
N ALA A 409 13.38 -16.98 -18.13
CA ALA A 409 13.36 -18.00 -17.07
C ALA A 409 12.51 -19.22 -17.47
N GLU A 410 12.73 -20.36 -16.80
CA GLU A 410 11.86 -21.54 -16.92
C GLU A 410 10.60 -21.36 -16.06
N VAL A 411 9.71 -20.45 -16.51
CA VAL A 411 8.40 -20.21 -15.90
C VAL A 411 7.27 -20.65 -16.83
N ALA A 412 6.20 -21.20 -16.25
CA ALA A 412 5.04 -21.68 -17.00
C ALA A 412 4.17 -20.51 -17.52
N GLU A 413 3.37 -20.76 -18.56
CA GLU A 413 2.28 -19.85 -18.92
C GLU A 413 1.19 -19.84 -17.84
N PRO A 414 0.46 -18.73 -17.64
CA PRO A 414 0.55 -17.47 -18.38
C PRO A 414 1.57 -16.46 -17.80
N LEU A 415 2.45 -16.89 -16.89
CA LEU A 415 3.39 -15.99 -16.21
C LEU A 415 4.45 -15.44 -17.17
N ARG A 416 4.96 -16.26 -18.09
CA ARG A 416 5.93 -15.81 -19.11
C ARG A 416 5.33 -14.71 -19.99
N THR A 417 4.12 -14.93 -20.51
CA THR A 417 3.40 -13.92 -21.31
C THR A 417 3.22 -12.60 -20.57
N LEU A 418 2.80 -12.64 -19.30
CA LEU A 418 2.72 -11.44 -18.45
C LEU A 418 4.08 -10.72 -18.33
N CYS A 419 5.14 -11.48 -18.03
CA CYS A 419 6.47 -10.91 -17.80
C CYS A 419 7.02 -10.24 -19.06
N THR A 420 6.82 -10.85 -20.24
CA THR A 420 7.20 -10.24 -21.53
C THR A 420 6.44 -8.95 -21.77
N ALA A 421 5.12 -8.94 -21.60
CA ALA A 421 4.30 -7.74 -21.79
C ALA A 421 4.68 -6.59 -20.84
N LEU A 422 5.10 -6.91 -19.61
CA LEU A 422 5.63 -5.90 -18.67
C LEU A 422 7.02 -5.39 -19.06
N ALA A 423 7.87 -6.27 -19.60
CA ALA A 423 9.24 -5.96 -19.97
C ALA A 423 9.35 -5.11 -21.24
N ASP A 424 8.53 -5.39 -22.25
CA ASP A 424 8.49 -4.65 -23.52
C ASP A 424 7.59 -3.40 -23.47
N GLY A 425 6.81 -3.23 -22.40
CA GLY A 425 5.95 -2.08 -22.17
C GLY A 425 4.55 -2.18 -22.80
N THR A 426 4.21 -3.31 -23.44
CA THR A 426 2.86 -3.62 -23.93
C THR A 426 1.82 -3.53 -22.80
N LEU A 427 2.21 -3.90 -21.59
CA LEU A 427 1.47 -3.70 -20.36
C LEU A 427 2.23 -2.75 -19.43
N THR A 428 1.59 -1.64 -19.06
CA THR A 428 2.13 -0.69 -18.08
C THR A 428 1.31 -0.71 -16.79
N LEU A 429 1.94 -1.00 -15.66
CA LEU A 429 1.31 -1.03 -14.33
C LEU A 429 1.88 0.01 -13.35
N ASP A 430 2.55 1.05 -13.84
CA ASP A 430 3.10 2.09 -12.95
C ASP A 430 2.00 2.99 -12.33
N ALA A 431 2.41 3.84 -11.38
CA ALA A 431 1.47 4.70 -10.64
C ALA A 431 0.71 5.71 -11.53
N GLY A 432 1.19 5.97 -12.74
CA GLY A 432 0.57 6.83 -13.74
C GLY A 432 -0.21 6.11 -14.83
N ALA A 433 -0.29 4.78 -14.80
CA ALA A 433 -1.00 4.02 -15.82
C ALA A 433 -2.48 4.43 -15.92
N ASP A 434 -3.01 4.42 -17.15
CA ASP A 434 -4.46 4.48 -17.33
C ASP A 434 -5.08 3.16 -16.89
N ARG A 435 -5.95 3.22 -15.88
CA ARG A 435 -6.52 2.04 -15.25
C ARG A 435 -7.37 1.20 -16.21
N GLY A 436 -8.11 1.85 -17.11
CA GLY A 436 -8.95 1.17 -18.09
C GLY A 436 -8.14 0.56 -19.24
N ALA A 437 -7.10 1.25 -19.71
CA ALA A 437 -6.17 0.71 -20.69
C ALA A 437 -5.38 -0.48 -20.12
N ALA A 438 -4.91 -0.37 -18.88
CA ALA A 438 -4.23 -1.46 -18.19
C ALA A 438 -5.12 -2.69 -18.00
N GLU A 439 -6.39 -2.49 -17.62
CA GLU A 439 -7.35 -3.60 -17.50
C GLU A 439 -7.63 -4.28 -18.85
N ARG A 440 -7.83 -3.50 -19.93
CA ARG A 440 -7.99 -4.06 -21.29
C ARG A 440 -6.74 -4.83 -21.74
N ALA A 441 -5.55 -4.28 -21.48
CA ALA A 441 -4.29 -4.94 -21.80
C ALA A 441 -4.12 -6.25 -21.01
N LEU A 442 -4.44 -6.24 -19.70
CA LEU A 442 -4.43 -7.44 -18.87
C LEU A 442 -5.41 -8.50 -19.37
N ALA A 443 -6.65 -8.12 -19.67
CA ALA A 443 -7.68 -9.04 -20.15
C ALA A 443 -7.39 -9.60 -21.55
N ALA A 444 -6.53 -8.94 -22.32
CA ALA A 444 -6.10 -9.43 -23.63
C ALA A 444 -4.95 -10.46 -23.54
N LEU A 445 -4.30 -10.61 -22.38
CA LEU A 445 -3.24 -11.60 -22.21
C LEU A 445 -3.83 -13.02 -22.05
N PRO A 446 -3.39 -13.99 -22.86
CA PRO A 446 -3.77 -15.39 -22.68
C PRO A 446 -3.59 -15.87 -21.24
N GLY A 447 -4.62 -16.50 -20.67
CA GLY A 447 -4.59 -17.02 -19.30
C GLY A 447 -4.74 -15.98 -18.18
N VAL A 448 -4.87 -14.70 -18.49
CA VAL A 448 -5.18 -13.64 -17.51
C VAL A 448 -6.67 -13.31 -17.58
N GLY A 449 -7.45 -13.88 -16.65
CA GLY A 449 -8.90 -13.68 -16.61
C GLY A 449 -9.33 -12.31 -16.07
N PRO A 450 -10.61 -11.91 -16.26
CA PRO A 450 -11.17 -10.63 -15.79
C PRO A 450 -11.01 -10.42 -14.28
N ARG A 451 -11.12 -11.50 -13.48
CA ARG A 451 -10.92 -11.47 -12.02
C ARG A 451 -9.49 -11.06 -11.64
N THR A 452 -8.49 -11.60 -12.34
CA THR A 452 -7.07 -11.25 -12.17
C THR A 452 -6.83 -9.79 -12.59
N ALA A 453 -7.40 -9.37 -13.71
CA ALA A 453 -7.29 -7.99 -14.18
C ALA A 453 -7.88 -6.99 -13.18
N ALA A 454 -9.08 -7.27 -12.64
CA ALA A 454 -9.72 -6.46 -11.62
C ALA A 454 -8.89 -6.39 -10.32
N TYR A 455 -8.34 -7.52 -9.87
CA TYR A 455 -7.48 -7.55 -8.69
C TYR A 455 -6.21 -6.71 -8.86
N LEU A 456 -5.56 -6.78 -10.02
CA LEU A 456 -4.38 -5.97 -10.34
C LEU A 456 -4.74 -4.50 -10.51
N ARG A 457 -5.89 -4.17 -11.11
CA ARG A 457 -6.39 -2.81 -11.17
C ARG A 457 -6.60 -2.22 -9.76
N MET A 458 -7.20 -2.98 -8.86
CA MET A 458 -7.41 -2.56 -7.46
C MET A 458 -6.07 -2.36 -6.73
N ARG A 459 -5.23 -3.39 -6.73
CA ARG A 459 -4.06 -3.49 -5.84
C ARG A 459 -2.79 -2.88 -6.43
N ALA A 460 -2.51 -3.12 -7.71
CA ALA A 460 -1.30 -2.65 -8.39
C ALA A 460 -1.42 -1.15 -8.73
N LEU A 461 -2.59 -0.75 -9.24
CA LEU A 461 -2.85 0.64 -9.67
C LEU A 461 -3.53 1.50 -8.59
N GLY A 462 -3.85 0.91 -7.44
CA GLY A 462 -4.53 1.59 -6.34
C GLY A 462 -5.88 2.18 -6.78
N ASP A 463 -6.65 1.43 -7.59
CA ASP A 463 -7.97 1.89 -8.01
C ASP A 463 -8.98 1.73 -6.86
N PRO A 464 -9.52 2.84 -6.31
CA PRO A 464 -10.51 2.78 -5.23
C PRO A 464 -11.86 2.21 -5.69
N ASP A 465 -12.10 2.11 -7.00
CA ASP A 465 -13.41 1.82 -7.59
C ASP A 465 -13.45 0.50 -8.36
N VAL A 466 -12.93 -0.56 -7.75
CA VAL A 466 -13.05 -1.92 -8.26
C VAL A 466 -14.13 -2.65 -7.47
N GLY A 467 -15.32 -2.76 -8.06
CA GLY A 467 -16.48 -3.43 -7.46
C GLY A 467 -16.44 -4.95 -7.58
N ARG A 468 -17.53 -5.60 -7.16
CA ARG A 468 -17.68 -7.05 -7.29
C ARG A 468 -17.68 -7.44 -8.79
N PRO A 469 -16.87 -8.42 -9.23
CA PRO A 469 -16.94 -8.93 -10.60
C PRO A 469 -18.36 -9.47 -10.88
N ALA A 470 -18.93 -9.12 -12.02
CA ALA A 470 -20.28 -9.53 -12.42
C ALA A 470 -20.49 -11.06 -12.39
N GLU A 471 -19.42 -11.83 -12.59
CA GLU A 471 -19.43 -13.30 -12.64
C GLU A 471 -19.63 -13.97 -11.27
N ALA A 472 -19.42 -13.25 -10.16
CA ALA A 472 -19.65 -13.79 -8.82
C ALA A 472 -21.14 -14.07 -8.51
N ASP A 473 -22.05 -13.59 -9.37
CA ASP A 473 -23.47 -13.94 -9.34
C ASP A 473 -23.81 -15.23 -10.08
N THR A 474 -23.00 -15.60 -11.07
CA THR A 474 -23.33 -16.70 -11.98
C THR A 474 -22.90 -18.06 -11.44
N GLU A 475 -21.80 -18.12 -10.69
CA GLU A 475 -21.27 -19.38 -10.12
C GLU A 475 -22.12 -19.94 -8.95
N ARG A 476 -23.09 -19.17 -8.41
CA ARG A 476 -23.93 -19.60 -7.26
C ARG A 476 -25.37 -19.96 -7.58
N GLY A 477 -25.79 -19.97 -8.85
CA GLY A 477 -27.13 -20.42 -9.26
C GLY A 477 -28.30 -19.75 -8.53
N GLY A 478 -28.06 -18.60 -7.88
CA GLY A 478 -29.02 -17.95 -7.00
C GLY A 478 -29.62 -16.72 -7.69
N THR A 479 -30.93 -16.59 -7.63
CA THR A 479 -31.60 -15.31 -7.92
C THR A 479 -31.00 -14.25 -7.00
N ALA A 480 -30.73 -13.06 -7.57
CA ALA A 480 -30.20 -11.92 -6.85
C ALA A 480 -31.00 -11.69 -5.55
N GLY A 481 -30.41 -12.03 -4.40
CA GLY A 481 -31.05 -11.84 -3.11
C GLY A 481 -31.34 -10.35 -2.84
N PRO A 482 -32.30 -10.04 -1.94
CA PRO A 482 -32.61 -8.65 -1.60
C PRO A 482 -31.37 -8.01 -0.97
N GLY A 483 -30.73 -7.10 -1.71
CA GLY A 483 -29.39 -6.58 -1.42
C GLY A 483 -28.46 -6.46 -2.64
N SER A 484 -28.94 -6.84 -3.84
CA SER A 484 -28.25 -6.69 -5.13
C SER A 484 -28.15 -5.24 -5.62
N ALA A 485 -27.63 -4.36 -4.77
CA ALA A 485 -27.09 -3.10 -5.24
C ALA A 485 -25.91 -3.45 -6.17
N GLY A 486 -26.13 -3.32 -7.50
CA GLY A 486 -25.13 -3.67 -8.49
C GLY A 486 -23.81 -2.90 -8.31
N PRO A 487 -22.74 -3.23 -9.07
CA PRO A 487 -21.43 -2.59 -8.97
C PRO A 487 -21.45 -1.05 -9.00
N ALA A 488 -22.51 -0.44 -9.57
CA ALA A 488 -22.71 1.00 -9.61
C ALA A 488 -23.03 1.64 -8.25
N ALA A 489 -23.63 0.90 -7.31
CA ALA A 489 -24.12 1.44 -6.05
C ALA A 489 -23.02 1.84 -5.06
N TRP A 490 -21.83 1.25 -5.20
CA TRP A 490 -20.69 1.52 -4.32
C TRP A 490 -19.66 2.47 -4.92
N ARG A 491 -19.89 2.94 -6.16
CA ARG A 491 -19.01 3.91 -6.79
C ARG A 491 -18.97 5.22 -5.98
N PRO A 492 -17.80 5.88 -5.88
CA PRO A 492 -16.50 5.52 -6.48
C PRO A 492 -15.58 4.70 -5.56
N TRP A 493 -16.15 3.95 -4.60
CA TRP A 493 -15.40 3.27 -3.53
C TRP A 493 -15.59 1.75 -3.52
N GLY A 494 -15.82 1.16 -4.70
CA GLY A 494 -16.04 -0.29 -4.84
C GLY A 494 -14.97 -1.16 -4.19
N ALA A 495 -13.69 -0.77 -4.24
CA ALA A 495 -12.61 -1.54 -3.64
C ALA A 495 -12.72 -1.57 -2.11
N TYR A 496 -13.09 -0.45 -1.48
CA TYR A 496 -13.30 -0.39 -0.03
C TYR A 496 -14.49 -1.26 0.40
N ALA A 497 -15.57 -1.26 -0.40
CA ALA A 497 -16.70 -2.17 -0.18
C ALA A 497 -16.26 -3.64 -0.21
N VAL A 498 -15.46 -4.04 -1.20
CA VAL A 498 -14.89 -5.41 -1.29
C VAL A 498 -14.06 -5.74 -0.04
N HIS A 499 -13.24 -4.81 0.46
CA HIS A 499 -12.46 -5.03 1.68
C HIS A 499 -13.34 -5.19 2.94
N HIS A 500 -14.43 -4.43 3.07
CA HIS A 500 -15.40 -4.62 4.15
C HIS A 500 -16.07 -6.00 4.06
N LEU A 501 -16.49 -6.41 2.88
CA LEU A 501 -17.12 -7.71 2.65
C LEU A 501 -16.17 -8.89 2.89
N TRP A 502 -14.91 -8.79 2.45
CA TRP A 502 -13.88 -9.79 2.78
C TRP A 502 -13.68 -9.90 4.29
N ARG A 503 -13.60 -8.78 5.00
CA ARG A 503 -13.39 -8.81 6.45
C ARG A 503 -14.59 -9.37 7.21
N ALA A 504 -15.80 -9.21 6.66
CA ALA A 504 -17.02 -9.80 7.19
C ALA A 504 -17.20 -11.29 6.83
N GLY A 505 -16.33 -11.87 6.00
CA GLY A 505 -16.49 -13.24 5.50
C GLY A 505 -17.64 -13.41 4.50
N LEU A 506 -18.19 -12.30 3.99
CA LEU A 506 -19.31 -12.28 3.04
C LEU A 506 -18.85 -12.43 1.59
N LEU A 507 -17.56 -12.20 1.35
CA LEU A 507 -16.87 -12.62 0.14
C LEU A 507 -15.75 -13.59 0.56
N PRO A 508 -15.45 -14.63 -0.23
CA PRO A 508 -14.30 -15.49 0.02
C PRO A 508 -13.06 -14.60 0.17
N THR A 509 -12.40 -14.69 1.34
CA THR A 509 -11.30 -13.80 1.75
C THR A 509 -10.12 -13.92 0.81
N GLY A 510 -9.99 -13.03 -0.17
CA GLY A 510 -8.85 -13.01 -1.08
C GLY A 510 -8.38 -14.40 -1.55
N VAL A 511 -9.34 -15.30 -1.80
CA VAL A 511 -9.07 -16.53 -2.52
C VAL A 511 -8.73 -16.06 -3.92
N MET A 512 -7.44 -16.00 -4.22
CA MET A 512 -7.00 -16.31 -5.57
C MET A 512 -7.65 -17.66 -5.89
N PRO A 513 -8.56 -17.77 -6.86
CA PRO A 513 -8.82 -19.06 -7.45
C PRO A 513 -7.47 -19.46 -8.01
N TRP A 514 -6.87 -20.46 -7.38
CA TRP A 514 -5.75 -21.12 -8.00
C TRP A 514 -6.22 -21.62 -9.36
N PRO A 515 -5.55 -21.32 -10.47
CA PRO A 515 -5.81 -22.05 -11.70
C PRO A 515 -5.29 -23.47 -11.46
N GLY A 516 -6.17 -24.39 -11.03
CA GLY A 516 -5.79 -25.77 -10.76
C GLY A 516 -6.78 -26.68 -10.03
N GLU A 517 -7.84 -26.20 -9.38
CA GLU A 517 -8.91 -27.10 -8.92
C GLU A 517 -9.93 -27.30 -10.05
N VAL A 518 -9.63 -28.28 -10.90
CA VAL A 518 -10.66 -29.02 -11.62
C VAL A 518 -11.53 -29.69 -10.55
N PRO A 519 -12.87 -29.55 -10.54
CA PRO A 519 -13.70 -30.38 -9.69
C PRO A 519 -13.40 -31.84 -10.05
N GLY A 520 -12.82 -32.59 -9.11
CA GLY A 520 -12.80 -34.04 -9.21
C GLY A 520 -14.25 -34.52 -9.36
N PRO A 521 -14.54 -35.53 -10.19
CA PRO A 521 -15.89 -36.04 -10.32
C PRO A 521 -16.30 -36.66 -8.98
N GLY A 522 -17.30 -36.05 -8.34
CA GLY A 522 -18.23 -36.64 -7.39
C GLY A 522 -17.65 -37.43 -6.21
N GLU A 523 -17.62 -36.81 -5.03
CA GLU A 523 -17.85 -37.56 -3.80
C GLU A 523 -19.34 -37.44 -3.47
N ALA A 524 -19.99 -38.60 -3.50
CA ALA A 524 -21.43 -38.78 -3.49
C ALA A 524 -22.09 -38.24 -2.22
N ALA A 525 -23.34 -37.81 -2.41
CA ALA A 525 -24.31 -37.55 -1.36
C ALA A 525 -24.36 -38.70 -0.34
N GLY A 526 -24.58 -38.34 0.92
CA GLY A 526 -24.86 -39.28 2.00
C GLY A 526 -26.09 -40.17 1.74
N PRO A 527 -26.29 -41.22 2.55
CA PRO A 527 -27.18 -42.33 2.23
C PRO A 527 -28.64 -41.89 2.30
N GLY A 528 -29.28 -41.80 1.15
CA GLY A 528 -30.72 -41.67 0.99
C GLY A 528 -31.30 -43.01 0.54
N GLU A 529 -32.36 -43.43 1.24
CA GLU A 529 -33.15 -44.64 1.06
C GLU A 529 -33.52 -44.96 -0.39
N ILE A 530 -33.45 -46.26 -0.73
CA ILE A 530 -33.96 -46.83 -1.98
C ILE A 530 -35.47 -47.05 -1.84
N PRO A 531 -36.35 -46.50 -2.71
CA PRO A 531 -37.69 -47.01 -2.89
C PRO A 531 -37.66 -48.15 -3.92
N GLY A 532 -38.19 -49.32 -3.53
CA GLY A 532 -38.26 -50.51 -4.37
C GLY A 532 -39.18 -50.39 -5.58
N PRO A 533 -39.06 -51.31 -6.57
CA PRO A 533 -39.97 -51.37 -7.71
C PRO A 533 -41.25 -52.15 -7.36
N GLY A 534 -42.40 -51.58 -7.73
CA GLY A 534 -43.71 -52.24 -7.68
C GLY A 534 -43.91 -53.29 -8.79
N PRO A 535 -45.01 -54.06 -8.73
CA PRO A 535 -44.97 -55.52 -8.81
C PRO A 535 -45.20 -56.08 -10.22
N GLY A 536 -44.48 -57.16 -10.53
CA GLY A 536 -44.72 -58.02 -11.69
C GLY A 536 -44.96 -59.47 -11.21
N GLN A 537 -46.04 -60.06 -11.71
CA GLN A 537 -46.66 -61.32 -11.29
C GLN A 537 -45.76 -62.56 -11.39
N MET A 538 -45.94 -63.47 -10.43
CA MET A 538 -45.59 -64.91 -10.48
C MET A 538 -46.37 -65.63 -11.59
N PRO A 539 -45.82 -66.69 -12.21
CA PRO A 539 -46.01 -68.04 -11.65
C PRO A 539 -44.78 -68.97 -11.71
N THR A 540 -44.98 -70.15 -11.11
CA THR A 540 -44.10 -71.26 -10.69
C THR A 540 -43.61 -72.19 -11.84
N PRO A 541 -43.05 -73.40 -11.59
CA PRO A 541 -41.63 -73.70 -11.35
C PRO A 541 -41.05 -74.80 -12.28
N ARG A 542 -39.72 -75.03 -12.33
CA ARG A 542 -39.10 -76.35 -12.62
C ARG A 542 -37.57 -76.34 -12.51
N GLU A 543 -37.04 -77.38 -11.84
CA GLU A 543 -35.92 -78.30 -12.21
C GLU A 543 -34.71 -77.72 -12.97
N THR A 544 -33.42 -78.06 -12.77
CA THR A 544 -32.66 -79.12 -12.10
C THR A 544 -31.16 -78.81 -12.32
N SER A 545 -30.27 -79.49 -11.55
CA SER A 545 -28.87 -79.84 -11.89
C SER A 545 -27.74 -78.83 -11.64
N GLY A 546 -26.82 -79.17 -10.71
CA GLY A 546 -25.47 -78.56 -10.57
C GLY A 546 -24.45 -79.17 -11.56
N PRO A 547 -23.19 -79.47 -11.17
CA PRO A 547 -22.26 -78.82 -10.23
C PRO A 547 -20.83 -78.69 -10.82
N GLY A 548 -19.84 -78.30 -9.98
CA GLY A 548 -18.40 -78.52 -10.19
C GLY A 548 -17.58 -77.24 -10.44
N GLU A 549 -16.38 -77.02 -9.90
CA GLU A 549 -15.45 -77.83 -9.11
C GLU A 549 -14.38 -76.89 -8.50
N SER A 550 -14.05 -77.10 -7.23
CA SER A 550 -12.75 -76.76 -6.57
C SER A 550 -11.72 -77.87 -6.94
N PRO A 551 -10.48 -78.05 -6.38
CA PRO A 551 -9.81 -77.51 -5.17
C PRO A 551 -8.31 -77.16 -5.40
N SER A 552 -7.47 -76.70 -4.46
CA SER A 552 -6.86 -77.38 -3.28
C SER A 552 -5.80 -76.39 -2.69
N ALA A 553 -5.80 -75.96 -1.42
CA ALA A 553 -5.39 -76.62 -0.15
C ALA A 553 -3.87 -76.39 0.21
N PRO A 554 -3.38 -76.68 1.45
CA PRO A 554 -3.13 -75.69 2.52
C PRO A 554 -1.75 -75.86 3.23
N GLU A 555 -1.48 -75.12 4.32
CA GLU A 555 -0.96 -75.64 5.63
C GLU A 555 -0.35 -74.55 6.57
N SER A 556 -0.85 -74.52 7.81
CA SER A 556 -0.17 -74.16 9.08
C SER A 556 0.08 -75.48 9.85
N PRO A 557 0.76 -75.65 11.02
CA PRO A 557 1.01 -74.73 12.18
C PRO A 557 2.35 -75.05 12.95
N PRO A 558 2.48 -75.13 14.32
CA PRO A 558 2.38 -74.15 15.45
C PRO A 558 3.59 -74.12 16.46
N TYR A 559 3.44 -73.28 17.51
CA TYR A 559 3.81 -73.43 18.95
C TYR A 559 5.04 -72.74 19.61
N ALA A 560 4.72 -72.07 20.74
CA ALA A 560 5.36 -72.08 22.07
C ALA A 560 6.30 -70.92 22.54
N LEU A 561 6.04 -70.56 23.81
CA LEU A 561 6.49 -69.44 24.65
C LEU A 561 7.70 -69.78 25.55
N ALA A 562 8.35 -68.72 26.07
CA ALA A 562 8.95 -68.52 27.42
C ALA A 562 10.36 -67.87 27.31
N GLY A 563 10.81 -66.89 28.11
CA GLY A 563 10.26 -66.16 29.26
C GLY A 563 11.39 -65.31 29.89
N ARG A 564 11.03 -64.19 30.55
CA ARG A 564 11.52 -63.57 31.83
C ARG A 564 13.01 -63.66 32.22
N ALA A 565 13.66 -62.73 32.93
CA ALA A 565 13.36 -61.49 33.64
C ALA A 565 14.69 -60.82 34.04
N GLY A 566 14.66 -59.53 34.40
CA GLY A 566 15.76 -58.75 34.97
C GLY A 566 15.37 -57.29 35.08
#